data_AF-A0A7Y4WTR2-F1
#
_entry.id   AF-A0A7Y4WTR2-F1
#
_cell.length_a   1.000
_cell.length_b   1.000
_cell.length_c   1.000
_cell.angle_alpha   90.00
_cell.angle_beta   90.00
_cell.angle_gamma   90.00
#
_symmetry.space_group_name_H-M   'P 1'
#
loop_
_entity.id
_entity.type
_entity.pdbx_description
1 polymer ?
#
loop_
_entity_poly.entity_id
_entity_poly.type
_entity_poly.pdbx_seq_one_letter_code
_entity_poly.pdbx_strand_id
1 'polypeptide(L)'
;MNVDERGLEDPDDGTERAVDAGAFCRDVEAYLCRRNEGHLVRIVGPSFDMVCGWAQRGIPLRIVCRGIDRCVERQAAKGGRRRPLRVEFCEADVLDVFDQWRKAVGVAPAAAGTPRVRTDSLPAHLDRAIARSRWAGR
;
A
#
# COMPACT_ATOMS: atom_id res chain seq x y z
N MET A 1 -15.47 51.60 21.73
CA MET A 1 -16.40 50.47 21.50
C MET A 1 -15.90 49.78 20.24
N ASN A 2 -14.94 48.87 20.39
CA ASN A 2 -15.14 47.41 20.52
C ASN A 2 -15.93 46.84 19.32
N VAL A 3 -15.19 46.34 18.33
CA VAL A 3 -14.88 44.92 17.96
C VAL A 3 -16.07 44.22 17.31
N ASP A 4 -15.84 43.68 16.11
CA ASP A 4 -16.27 42.35 15.62
C ASP A 4 -15.94 42.32 14.11
N GLU A 5 -14.75 41.92 13.67
CA GLU A 5 -14.26 40.52 13.64
C GLU A 5 -15.28 39.52 13.09
N ARG A 6 -15.71 39.72 11.84
CA ARG A 6 -16.24 38.60 11.05
C ARG A 6 -15.16 38.13 10.11
N GLY A 7 -14.45 37.12 10.64
CA GLY A 7 -13.36 36.42 10.00
C GLY A 7 -13.68 36.06 8.56
N LEU A 8 -12.72 36.38 7.71
CA LEU A 8 -12.42 35.57 6.56
C LEU A 8 -12.14 34.16 7.09
N GLU A 9 -13.17 33.33 7.13
CA GLU A 9 -13.00 31.89 7.32
C GLU A 9 -12.24 31.41 6.08
N ASP A 10 -10.92 31.36 6.18
CA ASP A 10 -10.11 30.51 5.31
C ASP A 10 -10.67 29.10 5.45
N PRO A 11 -11.24 28.49 4.38
CA PRO A 11 -11.28 27.05 4.33
C PRO A 11 -9.83 26.63 4.06
N ASP A 12 -9.02 26.59 5.12
CA ASP A 12 -7.95 25.62 5.20
C ASP A 12 -8.65 24.26 5.23
N ASP A 13 -9.11 23.87 4.05
CA ASP A 13 -9.63 22.57 3.73
C ASP A 13 -8.46 21.64 3.94
N GLY A 14 -8.41 21.08 5.14
CA GLY A 14 -7.58 19.95 5.56
C GLY A 14 -7.87 18.70 4.74
N THR A 15 -7.92 18.83 3.41
CA THR A 15 -7.64 17.82 2.39
C THR A 15 -6.16 17.43 2.49
N GLU A 16 -5.80 16.96 3.67
CA GLU A 16 -4.59 16.27 4.00
C GLU A 16 -4.65 14.91 3.30
N ARG A 17 -4.46 14.90 1.96
CA ARG A 17 -4.36 13.73 1.06
C ARG A 17 -5.04 12.47 1.60
N ALA A 18 -6.33 12.57 1.94
CA ALA A 18 -7.13 11.39 2.17
C ALA A 18 -7.03 10.60 0.87
N VAL A 19 -6.39 9.43 0.92
CA VAL A 19 -6.25 8.55 -0.24
C VAL A 19 -7.66 8.44 -0.83
N ASP A 20 -7.87 8.98 -2.03
CA ASP A 20 -9.21 8.99 -2.65
C ASP A 20 -9.62 7.53 -2.83
N ALA A 21 -10.36 7.01 -1.85
CA ALA A 21 -10.72 5.62 -1.77
C ALA A 21 -11.63 5.25 -2.95
N GLY A 22 -12.39 6.21 -3.47
CA GLY A 22 -13.16 6.07 -4.69
C GLY A 22 -12.26 5.87 -5.91
N ALA A 23 -11.22 6.69 -6.08
CA ALA A 23 -10.23 6.50 -7.16
C ALA A 23 -9.49 5.18 -7.02
N PHE A 24 -9.06 4.83 -5.81
CA PHE A 24 -8.39 3.56 -5.53
C PHE A 24 -9.28 2.37 -5.89
N CYS A 25 -10.56 2.38 -5.50
CA CYS A 25 -11.51 1.33 -5.87
C CYS A 25 -11.68 1.23 -7.39
N ARG A 26 -11.84 2.35 -8.10
CA ARG A 26 -11.95 2.37 -9.57
C ARG A 26 -10.70 1.81 -10.26
N ASP A 27 -9.52 2.10 -9.74
CA ASP A 27 -8.26 1.56 -10.27
C ASP A 27 -8.18 0.03 -10.08
N VAL A 28 -8.61 -0.47 -8.92
CA VAL A 28 -8.70 -1.91 -8.65
C VAL A 28 -9.75 -2.59 -9.55
N GLU A 29 -10.92 -1.98 -9.74
CA GLU A 29 -11.95 -2.46 -10.68
C GLU A 29 -11.41 -2.53 -12.11
N ALA A 30 -10.72 -1.49 -12.57
CA ALA A 30 -10.13 -1.44 -13.89
C ALA A 30 -9.07 -2.54 -14.06
N TYR A 31 -8.27 -2.81 -13.02
CA TYR A 31 -7.31 -3.89 -13.01
C TYR A 31 -7.98 -5.27 -13.07
N LEU A 32 -8.97 -5.52 -12.21
CA LEU A 32 -9.73 -6.76 -12.19
C LEU A 32 -10.46 -7.01 -13.51
N CYS A 33 -11.05 -5.99 -14.12
CA CYS A 33 -11.72 -6.09 -15.42
C CYS A 33 -10.75 -6.63 -16.49
N ARG A 34 -9.51 -6.13 -16.54
CA ARG A 34 -8.48 -6.64 -17.46
C ARG A 34 -8.10 -8.09 -17.14
N ARG A 35 -7.94 -8.44 -15.87
CA ARG A 35 -7.59 -9.81 -15.43
C ARG A 35 -8.73 -10.80 -15.65
N ASN A 36 -9.97 -10.33 -15.67
CA ASN A 36 -11.18 -11.09 -15.94
C ASN A 36 -11.57 -11.08 -17.43
N GLU A 37 -10.61 -10.84 -18.33
CA GLU A 37 -10.84 -10.92 -19.79
C GLU A 37 -11.96 -9.97 -20.26
N GLY A 38 -12.10 -8.81 -19.61
CA GLY A 38 -13.09 -7.77 -19.93
C GLY A 38 -14.37 -7.82 -19.10
N HIS A 39 -14.53 -8.81 -18.21
CA HIS A 39 -15.68 -8.87 -17.30
C HIS A 39 -15.48 -7.89 -16.12
N LEU A 40 -16.18 -6.76 -16.18
CA LEU A 40 -16.21 -5.78 -15.09
C LEU A 40 -16.89 -6.37 -13.86
N VAL A 41 -16.18 -6.35 -12.73
CA VAL A 41 -16.72 -6.66 -11.41
C VAL A 41 -16.71 -5.36 -10.61
N ARG A 42 -17.91 -4.83 -10.32
CA ARG A 42 -18.07 -3.64 -9.48
C ARG A 42 -17.78 -3.98 -8.02
N ILE A 43 -16.98 -3.15 -7.37
CA ILE A 43 -16.64 -3.26 -5.96
C ILE A 43 -17.65 -2.43 -5.18
N VAL A 44 -18.55 -3.10 -4.45
CA VAL A 44 -19.64 -2.48 -3.70
C VAL A 44 -19.87 -3.20 -2.37
N GLY A 45 -20.54 -2.55 -1.42
CA GLY A 45 -20.90 -3.15 -0.13
C GLY A 45 -19.66 -3.57 0.69
N PRO A 46 -19.67 -4.75 1.35
CA PRO A 46 -18.55 -5.19 2.19
C PRO A 46 -17.20 -5.24 1.46
N SER A 47 -17.22 -5.52 0.16
CA SER A 47 -16.01 -5.58 -0.67
C SER A 47 -15.42 -4.18 -0.91
N PHE A 48 -16.27 -3.14 -0.91
CA PHE A 48 -15.83 -1.75 -0.95
C PHE A 48 -15.16 -1.35 0.36
N ASP A 49 -15.76 -1.68 1.50
CA ASP A 49 -15.18 -1.39 2.82
C ASP A 49 -13.80 -2.05 2.99
N MET A 50 -13.66 -3.28 2.50
CA MET A 50 -12.39 -4.01 2.48
C MET A 50 -11.31 -3.29 1.66
N VAL A 51 -11.63 -2.85 0.44
CA VAL A 51 -10.68 -2.16 -0.46
C VAL A 51 -10.34 -0.76 0.08
N CYS A 52 -11.32 -0.06 0.65
CA CYS A 52 -11.10 1.17 1.40
C CYS A 52 -10.14 0.95 2.58
N GLY A 53 -10.29 -0.16 3.31
CA GLY A 53 -9.37 -0.57 4.37
C GLY A 53 -7.94 -0.78 3.87
N TRP A 54 -7.75 -1.28 2.65
CA TRP A 54 -6.40 -1.38 2.04
C TRP A 54 -5.81 -0.01 1.74
N ALA A 55 -6.61 0.91 1.18
CA ALA A 55 -6.18 2.27 0.91
C ALA A 55 -5.80 3.02 2.20
N GLN A 56 -6.63 2.91 3.24
CA GLN A 56 -6.38 3.51 4.56
C GLN A 56 -5.15 2.94 5.25
N ARG A 57 -4.87 1.64 5.08
CA ARG A 57 -3.65 0.98 5.56
C ARG A 57 -2.40 1.38 4.77
N GLY A 58 -2.54 2.18 3.71
CA GLY A 58 -1.44 2.60 2.86
C GLY A 58 -0.90 1.48 1.96
N ILE A 59 -1.72 0.48 1.62
CA ILE A 59 -1.31 -0.58 0.69
C ILE A 59 -1.20 0.03 -0.72
N PRO A 60 -0.01 0.01 -1.36
CA PRO A 60 0.15 0.59 -2.70
C PRO A 60 -0.66 -0.19 -3.74
N LEU A 61 -1.24 0.51 -4.73
CA LEU A 61 -2.01 -0.12 -5.82
C LEU A 61 -1.23 -1.26 -6.51
N ARG A 62 0.08 -1.10 -6.71
CA ARG A 62 0.95 -2.12 -7.31
C ARG A 62 1.01 -3.42 -6.50
N ILE A 63 0.92 -3.32 -5.17
CA ILE A 63 0.87 -4.48 -4.28
C ILE A 63 -0.48 -5.19 -4.40
N VAL A 64 -1.58 -4.43 -4.48
CA VAL A 64 -2.91 -5.00 -4.74
C VAL A 64 -2.95 -5.72 -6.08
N CYS A 65 -2.46 -5.10 -7.15
CA CYS A 65 -2.33 -5.73 -8.47
C CYS A 65 -1.58 -7.06 -8.40
N ARG A 66 -0.44 -7.11 -7.69
CA ARG A 66 0.35 -8.33 -7.54
C ARG A 66 -0.37 -9.41 -6.73
N GLY A 67 -1.14 -9.03 -5.71
CA GLY A 67 -2.00 -9.98 -4.98
C GLY A 67 -3.10 -10.57 -5.87
N ILE A 68 -3.75 -9.74 -6.68
CA ILE A 68 -4.73 -10.18 -7.68
C ILE A 68 -4.09 -11.15 -8.67
N ASP A 69 -2.87 -10.88 -9.12
CA ASP A 69 -2.16 -11.75 -10.06
C ASP A 69 -1.94 -13.15 -9.48
N ARG A 70 -1.48 -13.24 -8.23
CA ARG A 70 -1.35 -14.51 -7.50
C ARG A 70 -2.69 -15.24 -7.39
N CYS A 71 -3.77 -14.53 -7.11
CA CYS A 71 -5.09 -15.13 -7.01
C CYS A 71 -5.57 -15.70 -8.37
N VAL A 72 -5.30 -14.99 -9.46
CA VAL A 72 -5.59 -15.46 -10.83
C VAL A 72 -4.76 -16.70 -11.17
N GLU A 73 -3.46 -16.70 -10.85
CA GLU A 73 -2.57 -17.86 -11.05
C GLU A 73 -3.05 -19.08 -10.26
N ARG A 74 -3.44 -18.89 -8.99
CA ARG A 74 -4.01 -19.92 -8.14
C ARG A 74 -5.32 -20.48 -8.70
N GLN A 75 -6.22 -19.61 -9.19
CA GLN A 75 -7.46 -20.03 -9.84
C GLN A 75 -7.17 -20.82 -11.12
N ALA A 76 -6.17 -20.40 -11.90
CA ALA A 76 -5.75 -21.09 -13.11
C ALA A 76 -5.21 -22.50 -12.81
N ALA A 77 -4.38 -22.64 -11.77
CA ALA A 77 -3.76 -23.90 -11.38
C ALA A 77 -4.79 -24.95 -10.92
N LYS A 78 -5.93 -24.53 -10.36
CA LYS A 78 -6.98 -25.44 -9.89
C LYS A 78 -7.70 -26.19 -11.03
N GLY A 79 -7.59 -25.72 -12.27
CA GLY A 79 -8.26 -26.29 -13.44
C GLY A 79 -9.78 -26.08 -13.43
N GLY A 80 -10.41 -26.16 -14.62
CA GLY A 80 -11.86 -26.00 -14.82
C GLY A 80 -12.27 -24.68 -15.48
N ARG A 81 -13.59 -24.49 -15.63
CA ARG A 81 -14.16 -23.30 -16.28
C ARG A 81 -13.90 -22.05 -15.43
N ARG A 82 -13.17 -21.08 -16.00
CA ARG A 82 -12.84 -19.81 -15.32
C ARG A 82 -14.11 -18.97 -15.15
N ARG A 83 -14.46 -18.71 -13.88
CA ARG A 83 -15.43 -17.68 -13.53
C ARG A 83 -14.68 -16.35 -13.35
N PRO A 84 -15.32 -15.20 -13.64
CA PRO A 84 -14.74 -13.90 -13.30
C PRO A 84 -14.36 -13.86 -11.82
N LEU A 85 -13.12 -13.46 -11.55
CA LEU A 85 -12.58 -13.35 -10.21
C LEU A 85 -13.19 -12.14 -9.51
N ARG A 86 -13.63 -12.33 -8.27
CA ARG A 86 -14.09 -11.25 -7.42
C ARG A 86 -13.00 -10.80 -6.43
N VAL A 87 -13.03 -9.54 -6.04
CA VAL A 87 -11.96 -8.91 -5.24
C VAL A 87 -11.80 -9.54 -3.86
N GLU A 88 -12.88 -10.04 -3.27
CA GLU A 88 -12.90 -10.63 -1.92
C GLU A 88 -12.01 -11.88 -1.84
N PHE A 89 -11.90 -12.63 -2.95
CA PHE A 89 -11.02 -13.81 -3.01
C PHE A 89 -9.53 -13.47 -3.06
N CYS A 90 -9.21 -12.21 -3.38
CA CYS A 90 -7.83 -11.74 -3.48
C CYS A 90 -7.28 -11.23 -2.14
N GLU A 91 -8.12 -11.05 -1.11
CA GLU A 91 -7.71 -10.38 0.14
C GLU A 91 -6.47 -11.03 0.77
N ALA A 92 -6.51 -12.34 0.99
CA ALA A 92 -5.40 -13.07 1.58
C ALA A 92 -4.09 -12.88 0.78
N ASP A 93 -4.16 -13.01 -0.55
CA ASP A 93 -3.00 -12.86 -1.42
C ASP A 93 -2.46 -11.41 -1.40
N VAL A 94 -3.34 -10.40 -1.34
CA VAL A 94 -2.96 -8.98 -1.23
C VAL A 94 -2.25 -8.71 0.09
N LEU A 95 -2.80 -9.19 1.22
CA LEU A 95 -2.21 -9.01 2.54
C LEU A 95 -0.86 -9.72 2.66
N ASP A 96 -0.72 -10.92 2.10
CA ASP A 96 0.54 -11.65 2.08
C ASP A 96 1.62 -10.94 1.26
N VAL A 97 1.29 -10.44 0.06
CA VAL A 97 2.23 -9.65 -0.75
C VAL A 97 2.60 -8.36 -0.03
N PHE A 98 1.64 -7.71 0.62
CA PHE A 98 1.88 -6.50 1.40
C PHE A 98 2.84 -6.74 2.56
N ASP A 99 2.65 -7.82 3.33
CA ASP A 99 3.56 -8.15 4.42
C ASP A 99 4.95 -8.53 3.92
N GLN A 100 5.06 -9.25 2.81
CA GLN A 100 6.35 -9.54 2.16
C GLN A 100 7.06 -8.25 1.72
N TRP A 101 6.34 -7.34 1.07
CA TRP A 101 6.86 -6.05 0.66
C TRP A 101 7.30 -5.22 1.87
N ARG A 102 6.46 -5.12 2.89
CA ARG A 102 6.73 -4.34 4.10
C ARG A 102 7.99 -4.82 4.82
N LYS A 103 8.18 -6.14 4.91
CA LYS A 103 9.41 -6.77 5.43
C LYS A 103 10.63 -6.43 4.57
N ALA A 104 10.50 -6.47 3.24
CA ALA A 104 11.59 -6.19 2.31
C ALA A 104 12.01 -4.72 2.29
N VAL A 105 11.07 -3.78 2.43
CA VAL A 105 11.36 -2.33 2.48
C VAL A 105 11.87 -1.90 3.86
N GLY A 106 11.79 -2.76 4.87
CA GLY A 106 12.24 -2.42 6.23
C GLY A 106 11.27 -1.49 6.98
N VAL A 107 10.01 -1.40 6.53
CA VAL A 107 8.94 -0.72 7.25
C VAL A 107 8.51 -1.63 8.41
N ALA A 108 9.33 -1.70 9.45
CA ALA A 108 8.97 -2.43 10.66
C ALA A 108 7.72 -1.78 11.25
N PRO A 109 6.72 -2.57 11.72
CA PRO A 109 5.72 -2.00 12.62
C PRO A 109 6.48 -1.46 13.83
N ALA A 110 6.01 -0.37 14.45
CA ALA A 110 6.50 0.08 15.74
C ALA A 110 6.26 -1.05 16.77
N ALA A 111 7.21 -1.98 16.87
CA ALA A 111 7.08 -3.15 17.68
C ALA A 111 7.34 -2.75 19.14
N ALA A 112 6.33 -2.93 19.97
CA ALA A 112 6.51 -3.03 21.41
C ALA A 112 7.52 -4.18 21.70
N GLY A 113 8.69 -3.79 22.21
CA GLY A 113 9.55 -4.59 23.08
C GLY A 113 10.03 -5.97 22.60
N THR A 114 11.21 -6.01 21.98
CA THR A 114 12.29 -6.96 22.35
C THR A 114 13.60 -6.52 21.69
N PRO A 115 14.75 -6.55 22.39
CA PRO A 115 15.98 -5.99 21.84
C PRO A 115 16.58 -6.94 20.80
N ARG A 116 16.50 -6.56 19.53
CA ARG A 116 17.37 -7.12 18.50
C ARG A 116 18.76 -6.53 18.68
N VAL A 117 19.77 -7.39 18.75
CA VAL A 117 21.19 -7.03 18.77
C VAL A 117 21.46 -6.01 17.67
N ARG A 118 21.89 -4.81 18.09
CA ARG A 118 22.22 -3.71 17.18
C ARG A 118 23.50 -4.09 16.43
N THR A 119 23.35 -4.58 15.20
CA THR A 119 24.43 -4.44 14.23
C THR A 119 24.60 -2.95 13.95
N ASP A 120 25.86 -2.51 13.94
CA ASP A 120 26.28 -1.11 13.85
C ASP A 120 25.38 -0.29 12.92
N SER A 121 24.83 0.80 13.47
CA SER A 121 23.89 1.66 12.76
C SER A 121 24.51 2.18 11.47
N LEU A 122 23.74 2.19 10.39
CA LEU A 122 24.07 2.75 9.07
C LEU A 122 24.91 4.05 9.11
N PRO A 123 24.67 5.03 10.00
CA PRO A 123 25.52 6.21 10.13
C PRO A 123 27.00 5.89 10.36
N ALA A 124 27.32 4.96 11.26
CA ALA A 124 28.71 4.56 11.56
C ALA A 124 29.39 3.87 10.36
N HIS A 125 28.60 3.17 9.54
CA HIS A 125 29.09 2.56 8.30
C HIS A 125 29.40 3.61 7.23
N LEU A 126 28.54 4.64 7.10
CA LEU A 126 28.74 5.74 6.17
C LEU A 126 29.93 6.62 6.57
N ASP A 127 30.08 6.94 7.86
CA ASP A 127 31.23 7.70 8.36
C ASP A 127 32.55 6.99 8.06
N ARG A 128 32.59 5.66 8.22
CA ARG A 128 33.77 4.84 7.92
C ARG A 128 34.05 4.75 6.41
N ALA A 129 33.04 4.83 5.56
CA ALA A 129 33.22 4.88 4.09
C ALA A 129 33.77 6.25 3.66
N ILE A 130 33.21 7.34 4.20
CA ILE A 130 33.65 8.72 3.91
C ILE A 130 35.08 8.96 4.37
N ALA A 131 35.46 8.48 5.55
CA ALA A 131 36.85 8.52 6.03
C ALA A 131 37.81 7.80 5.07
N ARG A 132 37.34 6.70 4.45
CA ARG A 132 38.11 5.91 3.48
C ARG A 132 38.16 6.55 2.08
N SER A 133 37.27 7.47 1.75
CA SER A 133 37.37 8.23 0.49
C SER A 133 38.35 9.40 0.61
N ARG A 134 38.56 9.90 1.82
CA ARG A 134 39.42 11.06 2.10
C ARG A 134 40.92 10.76 2.14
N TRP A 135 41.34 9.51 2.36
CA TRP A 135 42.76 9.13 2.34
C TRP A 135 43.30 8.75 0.94
N ALA A 136 42.43 8.57 -0.06
CA ALA A 136 42.82 8.15 -1.41
C ALA A 136 43.19 9.33 -2.35
N GLY A 137 43.29 10.55 -1.80
CA GLY A 137 43.77 11.73 -2.52
C GLY A 137 45.14 12.17 -1.99
N ARG A 138 46.19 11.46 -2.36
CA ARG A 138 47.57 11.95 -2.28
C ARG A 138 48.38 11.40 -3.45
#